data_AF-A0A0C4EI13-F1
#
_entry.id   AF-A0A0C4EI13-F1
#
_cell.length_a   1.000
_cell.length_b   1.000
_cell.length_c   1.000
_cell.angle_alpha   90.00
_cell.angle_beta   90.00
_cell.angle_gamma   90.00
#
_symmetry.space_group_name_H-M   'P 1'
#
loop_
_entity.id
_entity.type
_entity.pdbx_description
1 polymer ?
#
loop_
_entity_poly.entity_id
_entity_poly.type
_entity_poly.pdbx_seq_one_letter_code
_entity_poly.pdbx_strand_id
1 'polypeptide(L)'
;MVVGRITHYAFDLALISTILAGIKRNTGYSVKLHELPEGAPRTVASSYLQAGEKIFDYVSAYSHTSSYFHRGAIDGPGKSSWGWGSK
;
A
#
# COMPACT_ATOMS: atom_id res chain seq x y z
N MET A 1 25.83 -17.08 0.61
CA MET A 1 25.36 -15.68 0.42
C MET A 1 24.31 -15.59 -0.70
N VAL A 2 23.21 -16.35 -0.61
CA VAL A 2 22.16 -16.36 -1.66
C VAL A 2 20.77 -16.13 -1.07
N VAL A 3 20.48 -16.74 0.09
CA VAL A 3 19.18 -16.60 0.79
C VAL A 3 18.87 -15.14 1.10
N GLY A 4 19.82 -14.37 1.64
CA GLY A 4 19.61 -12.95 1.96
C GLY A 4 19.24 -12.08 0.75
N ARG A 5 19.79 -12.38 -0.44
CA ARG A 5 19.46 -11.65 -1.67
C ARG A 5 18.08 -12.03 -2.20
N ILE A 6 17.74 -13.32 -2.18
CA ILE A 6 16.42 -13.80 -2.60
C ILE A 6 15.33 -13.20 -1.71
N THR A 7 15.52 -13.21 -0.39
CA THR A 7 14.58 -12.58 0.55
C THR A 7 14.44 -11.09 0.29
N HIS A 8 15.53 -10.39 0.02
CA HIS A 8 15.48 -8.96 -0.30
C HIS A 8 14.67 -8.69 -1.57
N TYR A 9 14.95 -9.40 -2.66
CA TYR A 9 14.19 -9.24 -3.90
C TYR A 9 12.72 -9.63 -3.74
N ALA A 10 12.41 -10.67 -2.96
CA ALA A 10 11.02 -11.00 -2.65
C ALA A 10 10.33 -9.88 -1.85
N PHE A 11 11.05 -9.25 -0.93
CA PHE A 11 10.53 -8.11 -0.16
C PHE A 11 10.33 -6.87 -1.03
N ASP A 12 11.28 -6.58 -1.93
CA ASP A 12 11.18 -5.47 -2.89
C ASP A 12 9.99 -5.67 -3.83
N LEU A 13 9.81 -6.88 -4.35
CA LEU A 13 8.63 -7.23 -5.16
C LEU A 13 7.34 -7.07 -4.34
N ALA A 14 7.30 -7.56 -3.10
CA ALA A 14 6.14 -7.35 -2.25
C ALA A 14 5.83 -5.84 -2.06
N LEU A 15 6.85 -5.03 -1.76
CA LEU A 15 6.70 -3.58 -1.60
C LEU A 15 6.17 -2.91 -2.87
N ILE A 16 6.74 -3.24 -4.04
CA ILE A 16 6.28 -2.72 -5.32
C ILE A 16 4.80 -3.08 -5.54
N SER A 17 4.42 -4.34 -5.30
CA SER A 17 3.01 -4.76 -5.44
C SER A 17 2.07 -3.99 -4.52
N THR A 18 2.47 -3.73 -3.27
CA THR A 18 1.70 -2.97 -2.28
C THR A 18 1.56 -1.49 -2.69
N ILE A 19 2.61 -0.88 -3.23
CA ILE A 19 2.54 0.50 -3.75
C ILE A 19 1.56 0.59 -4.91
N LEU A 20 1.64 -0.34 -5.87
CA LEU A 20 0.71 -0.39 -7.01
C LEU A 20 -0.74 -0.58 -6.54
N ALA A 21 -0.97 -1.43 -5.54
CA ALA A 21 -2.28 -1.60 -4.92
C ALA A 21 -2.78 -0.30 -4.25
N GLY A 22 -1.91 0.42 -3.54
CA GLY A 22 -2.24 1.71 -2.94
C GLY A 22 -2.61 2.78 -3.98
N ILE A 23 -1.88 2.84 -5.11
CA ILE A 23 -2.20 3.73 -6.23
C ILE A 23 -3.59 3.41 -6.78
N LYS A 24 -3.88 2.13 -7.04
CA LYS A 24 -5.20 1.66 -7.50
C LYS A 24 -6.31 2.03 -6.51
N ARG A 25 -6.06 1.93 -5.20
CA ARG A 25 -7.05 2.25 -4.17
C ARG A 25 -7.31 3.75 -4.01
N ASN A 26 -6.28 4.59 -4.16
CA ASN A 26 -6.39 6.04 -4.00
C ASN A 26 -6.93 6.71 -5.28
N THR A 27 -6.41 6.30 -6.44
CA THR A 27 -6.69 6.97 -7.72
C THR A 27 -7.69 6.22 -8.60
N GLY A 28 -7.99 4.96 -8.30
CA GLY A 28 -8.84 4.10 -9.12
C GLY A 28 -8.16 3.51 -10.36
N TYR A 29 -6.91 3.91 -10.67
CA TYR A 29 -6.17 3.41 -11.83
C TYR A 29 -5.52 2.06 -11.54
N SER A 30 -5.88 1.04 -12.31
CA SER A 30 -5.27 -0.29 -12.26
C SER A 30 -4.26 -0.48 -13.39
N VAL A 31 -3.24 -1.32 -13.15
CA VAL A 31 -2.33 -1.78 -14.21
C VAL A 31 -3.14 -2.50 -15.28
N LYS A 32 -2.88 -2.17 -16.54
CA LYS A 32 -3.57 -2.74 -17.70
C LYS A 32 -3.06 -4.16 -17.99
N LEU A 33 -3.55 -5.14 -17.24
CA LEU A 33 -3.28 -6.56 -17.47
C LEU A 33 -3.80 -7.07 -18.82
N HIS A 34 -4.68 -6.32 -19.49
CA HIS A 34 -5.24 -6.70 -20.78
C HIS A 34 -4.29 -6.42 -21.95
N GLU A 35 -3.34 -5.50 -21.78
CA GLU A 35 -2.30 -5.24 -22.80
C GLU A 35 -1.19 -6.32 -22.78
N LEU A 36 -1.20 -7.20 -21.78
CA LEU A 36 -0.30 -8.34 -21.71
C LEU A 36 -0.82 -9.51 -22.56
N PRO A 37 0.09 -10.31 -23.17
CA PRO A 37 -0.29 -11.53 -23.87
C PRO A 37 -1.13 -12.46 -22.99
N GLU A 38 -2.20 -13.01 -23.56
CA GLU A 38 -3.03 -14.04 -22.91
C GLU A 38 -2.14 -15.24 -22.52
N GLY A 39 -2.19 -15.66 -21.25
CA GLY A 39 -1.44 -16.81 -20.73
C GLY A 39 -0.75 -16.58 -19.38
N ALA A 40 0.32 -17.34 -19.14
CA ALA A 40 1.12 -17.33 -17.91
C ALA A 40 1.55 -15.91 -17.42
N PRO A 41 2.04 -14.99 -18.28
CA PRO A 41 2.46 -13.67 -17.80
C PRO A 41 1.29 -12.85 -17.23
N ARG A 42 0.10 -12.95 -17.82
CA ARG A 42 -1.11 -12.28 -17.31
C ARG A 42 -1.53 -12.87 -15.96
N THR A 43 -1.51 -14.19 -15.82
CA THR A 43 -1.83 -14.85 -14.54
C THR A 43 -0.85 -14.45 -13.45
N VAL A 44 0.46 -14.52 -13.71
CA VAL A 44 1.49 -14.14 -12.73
C VAL A 44 1.36 -12.66 -12.33
N ALA A 45 1.19 -11.76 -13.29
CA ALA A 45 0.99 -10.34 -13.01
C ALA A 45 -0.31 -10.11 -12.20
N SER A 46 -1.40 -10.82 -12.52
CA SER A 46 -2.64 -10.73 -11.77
C SER A 46 -2.51 -11.22 -10.32
N SER A 47 -1.82 -12.35 -10.10
CA SER A 47 -1.58 -12.89 -8.76
C SER A 47 -0.65 -11.99 -7.96
N TYR A 48 0.35 -11.39 -8.61
CA TYR A 48 1.27 -10.46 -8.00
C TYR A 48 0.58 -9.17 -7.52
N LEU A 49 -0.29 -8.58 -8.35
CA LEU A 49 -1.08 -7.42 -7.95
C LEU A 49 -2.08 -7.74 -6.85
N GLN A 50 -2.72 -8.93 -6.90
CA GLN A 50 -3.60 -9.39 -5.82
C GLN A 50 -2.86 -9.55 -4.50
N ALA A 51 -1.64 -10.10 -4.51
CA ALA A 51 -0.83 -10.23 -3.29
C ALA A 51 -0.55 -8.85 -2.66
N GLY A 52 -0.20 -7.86 -3.49
CA GLY A 52 0.00 -6.47 -3.06
C GLY A 52 -1.24 -5.85 -2.43
N GLU A 53 -2.43 -6.10 -3.00
CA GLU A 53 -3.71 -5.65 -2.44
C GLU A 53 -3.99 -6.25 -1.06
N LYS A 54 -3.74 -7.55 -0.87
CA LYS A 54 -3.90 -8.19 0.45
C LYS A 54 -2.97 -7.61 1.51
N ILE A 55 -1.71 -7.37 1.15
CA ILE A 55 -0.74 -6.75 2.06
C ILE A 55 -1.18 -5.32 2.40
N PHE A 56 -1.59 -4.54 1.40
CA PHE A 56 -2.07 -3.18 1.59
C PHE A 56 -3.29 -3.12 2.52
N ASP A 57 -4.27 -4.01 2.31
CA ASP A 57 -5.46 -4.12 3.14
C ASP A 57 -5.11 -4.50 4.58
N TYR A 58 -4.18 -5.44 4.76
CA TYR A 58 -3.72 -5.86 6.08
C TYR A 58 -3.03 -4.72 6.83
N VAL A 59 -2.11 -4.01 6.18
CA VAL A 59 -1.41 -2.85 6.78
C VAL A 59 -2.40 -1.72 7.07
N SER A 60 -3.36 -1.48 6.20
CA SER A 60 -4.41 -0.48 6.41
C SER A 60 -5.29 -0.85 7.62
N ALA A 61 -5.72 -2.11 7.72
CA ALA A 61 -6.48 -2.59 8.88
C ALA A 61 -5.65 -2.52 10.17
N TYR A 62 -4.37 -2.87 10.11
CA TYR A 62 -3.44 -2.75 11.23
C TYR A 62 -3.27 -1.29 11.67
N SER A 63 -3.25 -0.34 10.73
CA SER A 63 -3.21 1.09 11.05
C SER A 63 -4.47 1.56 11.78
N HIS A 64 -5.62 0.93 11.54
CA HIS A 64 -6.85 1.26 12.27
C HIS A 64 -6.88 0.70 13.69
N THR A 65 -6.24 -0.43 13.95
CA THR A 65 -6.28 -1.11 15.26
C THR A 65 -5.11 -0.77 16.16
N SER A 66 -4.03 -0.22 15.60
CA SER A 66 -2.81 0.08 16.34
C SER A 66 -2.87 1.45 17.02
N SER A 67 -2.46 1.49 18.30
CA SER A 67 -2.33 2.72 19.09
C SER A 67 -1.26 3.69 18.57
N TYR A 68 -0.39 3.24 17.65
CA TYR A 68 0.64 4.08 17.04
C TYR A 68 0.08 5.02 15.96
N PHE A 69 -1.12 4.75 15.44
CA PHE A 69 -1.74 5.55 14.41
C PHE A 69 -2.89 6.37 14.99
N HIS A 70 -2.87 7.66 14.71
CA HIS A 70 -3.98 8.54 15.00
C HIS A 70 -4.66 8.88 13.68
N ARG A 71 -5.99 8.80 13.64
CA ARG A 71 -6.74 9.38 12.52
C ARG A 71 -6.53 10.88 12.61
N GLY A 72 -5.75 11.44 11.69
CA GLY A 72 -5.68 12.88 11.51
C GLY A 72 -7.10 13.34 11.22
N ALA A 73 -7.79 13.86 12.24
CA ALA A 73 -9.02 14.55 12.03
C ALA A 73 -8.65 15.71 11.12
N ILE A 74 -9.31 15.81 9.95
CA ILE A 74 -9.49 17.13 9.38
C ILE A 74 -10.43 17.79 10.37
N ASP A 75 -9.83 18.51 11.31
CA ASP A 75 -10.52 19.22 12.37
C ASP A 75 -11.62 20.05 11.70
N GLY A 76 -12.87 19.76 12.06
CA GLY A 76 -13.90 20.78 12.02
C GLY A 76 -13.41 22.04 12.76
N PRO A 77 -13.98 23.22 12.47
CA PRO A 77 -13.33 24.49 12.75
C PRO A 77 -13.00 24.62 14.24
N GLY A 78 -11.70 24.56 14.55
CA GLY A 78 -11.18 24.76 15.90
C GLY A 78 -10.74 23.48 16.59
N LYS A 79 -9.46 23.12 16.44
CA LYS A 79 -8.39 23.53 17.38
C LYS A 79 -7.12 22.80 16.97
N SER A 80 -6.25 23.51 16.25
CA SER A 80 -4.90 23.03 15.97
C SER A 80 -4.16 22.81 17.29
N SER A 81 -3.87 21.55 17.62
CA SER A 81 -2.97 21.14 18.70
C SER A 81 -1.48 21.40 18.35
N TRP A 82 -1.19 22.49 17.62
CA TRP A 82 0.16 23.02 17.46
C TRP A 82 0.23 24.26 18.35
N GLY A 83 0.88 24.10 19.50
CA GLY A 83 1.12 25.15 20.47
C GLY A 83 2.07 26.21 19.95
N TRP A 84 1.59 27.09 19.09
CA TRP A 84 2.18 28.40 18.88
C TRP A 84 1.31 29.44 19.58
N GLY A 85 1.74 29.75 20.81
CA GLY A 85 1.62 31.08 21.43
C GLY A 85 0.24 31.73 21.41
N SER A 86 -0.56 31.42 22.42
CA SER A 86 -1.50 32.40 22.98
C SER A 86 -0.74 33.65 23.41
N LYS A 87 -1.01 34.78 22.76
CA LYS A 87 -0.98 36.10 23.37
C LYS A 87 -2.36 36.70 23.29
#